data_AF-A0A9D6D5K3-F1
#
_entry.id   AF-A0A9D6D5K3-F1
#
_cell.length_a   1.000
_cell.length_b   1.000
_cell.length_c   1.000
_cell.angle_alpha   90.00
_cell.angle_beta   90.00
_cell.angle_gamma   90.00
#
_symmetry.space_group_name_H-M   'P 1'
#
loop_
_entity.id
_entity.type
_entity.pdbx_description
1 polymer ?
#
loop_
_entity_poly.entity_id
_entity_poly.type
_entity_poly.pdbx_seq_one_letter_code
_entity_poly.pdbx_strand_id
1 'polypeptide(L)'
;MTASARRPLLAALGLALLAHVPSGCAARGRSRDFWNARRDSSGQAPSAETTPGAVVQGYAARAVGWRGVVGVHTWIAVKRRGAAWHRYEVIGWGVDQGAPAVRVVILIQ
;
A
#
# COMPACT_ATOMS: atom_id res chain seq x y z
N MET A 1 23.92 -30.11 38.68
CA MET A 1 24.31 -28.75 38.22
C MET A 1 24.06 -28.58 36.71
N THR A 2 22.86 -28.34 36.18
CA THR A 2 22.68 -28.04 34.72
C THR A 2 21.40 -27.25 34.33
N ALA A 3 20.68 -26.61 35.27
CA ALA A 3 19.48 -25.83 34.92
C ALA A 3 19.80 -24.38 34.50
N SER A 4 20.91 -23.81 34.97
CA SER A 4 21.24 -22.39 34.83
C SER A 4 21.63 -21.99 33.40
N ALA A 5 22.38 -22.83 32.69
CA ALA A 5 22.89 -22.51 31.34
C ALA A 5 21.83 -22.64 30.22
N ARG A 6 20.70 -23.32 30.49
CA ARG A 6 19.62 -23.54 29.49
C ARG A 6 18.73 -22.31 29.32
N ARG A 7 18.52 -21.53 30.38
CA ARG A 7 17.71 -20.31 30.38
C ARG A 7 18.28 -19.18 29.50
N PRO A 8 19.57 -18.80 29.59
CA PRO A 8 20.14 -17.78 28.72
C PRO A 8 20.22 -18.25 27.26
N LEU A 9 20.41 -19.56 27.02
CA LEU A 9 20.45 -20.11 25.66
C LEU A 9 19.08 -20.06 24.98
N LEU A 10 18.00 -20.42 25.69
CA LEU A 10 16.63 -20.30 25.20
C LEU A 10 16.21 -18.84 25.03
N ALA A 11 16.66 -17.94 25.92
CA ALA A 11 16.43 -16.51 25.76
C ALA A 11 17.17 -15.93 24.54
N ALA A 12 18.43 -16.33 24.30
CA ALA A 12 19.21 -15.92 23.14
C ALA A 12 18.62 -16.49 21.84
N LEU A 13 18.17 -17.75 21.83
CA LEU A 13 17.43 -18.34 20.70
C LEU A 13 16.10 -17.63 20.45
N GLY A 14 15.34 -17.32 21.51
CA GLY A 14 14.11 -16.53 21.41
C GLY A 14 14.34 -15.13 20.83
N LEU A 15 15.39 -14.45 21.27
CA LEU A 15 15.79 -13.13 20.76
C LEU A 15 16.29 -13.20 19.31
N ALA A 16 17.07 -14.23 18.96
CA ALA A 16 17.54 -14.46 17.60
C ALA A 16 16.37 -14.77 16.64
N LEU A 17 15.39 -15.56 17.08
CA LEU A 17 14.16 -15.83 16.33
C LEU A 17 13.31 -14.56 16.17
N LEU A 18 13.13 -13.77 17.24
CA LEU A 18 12.45 -12.46 17.15
C LEU A 18 13.15 -11.50 16.19
N ALA A 19 14.47 -11.55 16.07
CA ALA A 19 15.24 -10.68 15.16
C ALA A 19 15.18 -11.15 13.69
N HIS A 20 15.05 -12.46 13.43
CA HIS A 20 15.12 -13.01 12.07
C HIS A 20 13.75 -13.21 11.40
N VAL A 21 12.69 -13.44 12.18
CA VAL A 21 11.31 -13.62 11.65
C VAL A 21 10.75 -12.36 10.96
N PRO A 22 10.96 -11.12 11.47
CA PRO A 22 10.49 -9.91 10.79
C PRO A 22 11.13 -9.70 9.40
N SER A 23 12.38 -10.16 9.24
CA SER A 23 13.15 -10.01 8.01
C SER A 23 12.52 -10.76 6.83
N GLY A 24 11.95 -11.94 7.06
CA GLY A 24 11.28 -12.72 6.01
C GLY A 24 9.97 -12.09 5.53
N CYS A 25 9.16 -11.57 6.45
CA CYS A 25 7.86 -10.97 6.14
C CYS A 25 7.98 -9.54 5.59
N ALA A 26 8.95 -8.75 6.07
CA ALA A 26 9.18 -7.39 5.59
C ALA A 26 10.03 -7.32 4.30
N ALA A 27 10.71 -8.40 3.89
CA ALA A 27 11.53 -8.44 2.68
C ALA A 27 10.78 -8.89 1.42
N ARG A 28 9.73 -9.72 1.55
CA ARG A 28 8.96 -10.22 0.40
C ARG A 28 7.94 -9.18 -0.06
N GLY A 29 8.37 -8.28 -0.95
CA GLY A 29 7.49 -7.30 -1.62
C GLY A 29 8.00 -5.86 -1.67
N ARG A 30 9.25 -5.60 -1.26
CA ARG A 30 9.85 -4.26 -1.39
C ARG A 30 10.15 -3.98 -2.87
N SER A 31 9.27 -3.24 -3.54
CA SER A 31 9.73 -2.37 -4.63
C SER A 31 10.67 -1.35 -3.97
N ARG A 32 11.98 -1.54 -4.15
CA ARG A 32 12.98 -0.63 -3.58
C ARG A 32 12.86 0.75 -4.22
N ASP A 33 12.27 0.85 -5.41
CA ASP A 33 12.19 2.06 -6.23
C ASP A 33 10.75 2.59 -6.37
N PHE A 34 9.97 2.56 -5.30
CA PHE A 34 8.57 3.06 -5.32
C PHE A 34 8.47 4.55 -5.71
N TRP A 35 9.55 5.31 -5.55
CA TRP A 35 9.64 6.69 -6.01
C TRP A 35 9.64 6.79 -7.55
N ASN A 36 10.21 5.80 -8.24
CA ASN A 36 10.22 5.66 -9.71
C ASN A 36 9.02 4.85 -10.25
N ALA A 37 8.14 4.35 -9.39
CA ALA A 37 6.96 3.62 -9.83
C ALA A 37 6.08 4.52 -10.71
N ARG A 38 5.54 3.97 -11.81
CA ARG A 38 4.63 4.72 -12.67
C ARG A 38 3.43 5.24 -11.87
N ARG A 39 2.94 6.42 -12.26
CA ARG A 39 1.80 7.10 -11.64
C ARG A 39 0.58 7.18 -12.58
N ASP A 40 0.68 6.55 -13.74
CA ASP A 40 -0.39 6.40 -14.73
C ASP A 40 -1.45 5.41 -14.24
N SER A 41 -2.51 5.25 -15.03
CA SER A 41 -3.60 4.33 -14.73
C SER A 41 -3.09 2.89 -14.66
N SER A 42 -3.60 2.12 -13.69
CA SER A 42 -3.30 0.68 -13.57
C SER A 42 -4.08 -0.20 -14.55
N GLY A 43 -5.03 0.39 -15.31
CA GLY A 43 -5.87 -0.33 -16.26
C GLY A 43 -6.92 -1.26 -15.63
N GLN A 44 -7.10 -1.22 -14.30
CA GLN A 44 -8.08 -2.08 -13.60
C GLN A 44 -9.53 -1.61 -13.77
N ALA A 45 -9.74 -0.30 -13.97
CA ALA A 45 -11.05 0.23 -14.32
C ALA A 45 -11.32 -0.05 -15.81
N PRO A 46 -12.56 -0.32 -16.23
CA PRO A 46 -12.86 -0.46 -17.66
C PRO A 46 -12.75 0.90 -18.37
N SER A 47 -12.40 0.88 -19.67
CA SER A 47 -12.33 2.10 -20.48
C SER A 47 -13.62 2.91 -20.37
N ALA A 48 -13.45 4.23 -20.21
CA ALA A 48 -14.57 5.17 -20.14
C ALA A 48 -15.40 5.16 -21.44
N GLU A 49 -14.77 4.85 -22.58
CA GLU A 49 -15.41 4.81 -23.90
C GLU A 49 -16.36 3.62 -24.05
N THR A 50 -15.96 2.46 -23.52
CA THR A 50 -16.75 1.22 -23.62
C THR A 50 -17.76 1.07 -22.47
N THR A 51 -17.67 1.93 -21.46
CA THR A 51 -18.56 1.92 -20.28
C THR A 51 -19.30 3.25 -20.17
N PRO A 52 -20.39 3.49 -20.91
CA PRO A 52 -21.04 4.81 -20.95
C PRO A 52 -21.73 5.20 -19.63
N GLY A 53 -22.15 4.23 -18.81
CA GLY A 53 -22.85 4.43 -17.54
C GLY A 53 -22.03 5.14 -16.46
N ALA A 54 -22.69 5.53 -15.37
CA ALA A 54 -22.02 6.01 -14.16
C ALA A 54 -21.52 4.82 -13.33
N VAL A 55 -20.31 4.90 -12.79
CA VAL A 55 -19.66 3.80 -12.07
C VAL A 55 -18.89 4.33 -10.86
N VAL A 56 -18.91 3.58 -9.76
CA VAL A 56 -18.07 3.78 -8.58
C VAL A 56 -17.33 2.48 -8.29
N GLN A 57 -16.00 2.54 -8.17
CA GLN A 57 -15.16 1.39 -7.84
C GLN A 57 -14.29 1.71 -6.62
N GLY A 58 -14.30 0.82 -5.63
CA GLY A 58 -13.41 0.88 -4.47
C GLY A 58 -12.22 -0.05 -4.66
N TYR A 59 -11.03 0.41 -4.29
CA TYR A 59 -9.78 -0.34 -4.43
C TYR A 59 -8.98 -0.31 -3.14
N ALA A 60 -8.15 -1.34 -2.99
CA ALA A 60 -7.18 -1.45 -1.91
C ALA A 60 -5.91 -2.14 -2.41
N ALA A 61 -4.76 -1.67 -1.96
CA ALA A 61 -3.47 -2.33 -2.16
C ALA A 61 -2.64 -2.24 -0.87
N ARG A 62 -1.72 -3.17 -0.65
CA ARG A 62 -0.83 -3.08 0.53
C ARG A 62 -0.03 -1.79 0.50
N ALA A 63 0.09 -1.13 1.65
CA ALA A 63 0.87 0.09 1.76
C ALA A 63 2.36 -0.18 1.44
N VAL A 64 3.06 0.86 0.98
CA VAL A 64 4.48 0.76 0.61
C VAL A 64 5.35 0.41 1.82
N GLY A 65 6.30 -0.50 1.64
CA GLY A 65 7.28 -0.89 2.64
C GLY A 65 6.70 -1.70 3.80
N TRP A 66 7.26 -1.53 5.00
CA TRP A 66 6.86 -2.30 6.19
C TRP A 66 5.40 -2.03 6.60
N ARG A 67 4.85 -0.85 6.26
CA ARG A 67 3.46 -0.49 6.52
C ARG A 67 2.49 -1.47 5.84
N GLY A 68 2.89 -2.08 4.72
CA GLY A 68 2.12 -3.11 4.03
C GLY A 68 1.95 -4.42 4.79
N VAL A 69 2.69 -4.63 5.89
CA VAL A 69 2.52 -5.81 6.76
C VAL A 69 1.22 -5.72 7.56
N VAL A 70 0.82 -4.49 7.93
CA VAL A 70 -0.32 -4.24 8.85
C VAL A 70 -1.40 -3.34 8.24
N GLY A 71 -1.19 -2.83 7.02
CA GLY A 71 -2.06 -1.82 6.44
C GLY A 71 -2.17 -1.86 4.92
N VAL A 72 -3.32 -1.41 4.44
CA VAL A 72 -3.62 -1.17 3.03
C VAL A 72 -3.86 0.31 2.80
N HIS A 73 -3.51 0.78 1.61
CA HIS A 73 -3.93 2.07 1.07
C HIS A 73 -5.17 1.85 0.20
N THR A 74 -6.21 2.66 0.41
CA THR A 74 -7.47 2.57 -0.31
C THR A 74 -7.75 3.82 -1.12
N TRP A 75 -8.50 3.66 -2.20
CA TRP A 75 -8.96 4.75 -3.04
C TRP A 75 -10.28 4.40 -3.71
N ILE A 76 -10.99 5.42 -4.19
CA ILE A 76 -12.23 5.27 -4.94
C ILE A 76 -12.03 5.88 -6.32
N ALA A 77 -12.40 5.15 -7.38
CA ALA A 77 -12.54 5.70 -8.71
C ALA A 77 -14.03 5.93 -9.01
N VAL A 78 -14.36 7.13 -9.47
CA VAL A 78 -15.72 7.53 -9.82
C VAL A 78 -15.74 7.99 -11.27
N LYS A 79 -16.71 7.48 -12.02
CA LYS A 79 -17.00 7.93 -13.38
C LYS A 79 -18.46 8.37 -13.46
N ARG A 80 -18.69 9.58 -13.94
CA ARG A 80 -20.05 10.01 -14.31
C ARG A 80 -20.42 9.45 -15.69
N ARG A 81 -21.71 9.47 -16.02
CA ARG A 81 -22.19 9.05 -17.34
C ARG A 81 -21.50 9.88 -18.43
N GLY A 82 -20.89 9.21 -19.42
CA GLY A 82 -20.17 9.87 -20.52
C GLY A 82 -18.96 10.73 -20.13
N ALA A 83 -18.44 10.59 -18.90
CA ALA A 83 -17.29 11.37 -18.42
C ALA A 83 -16.05 10.49 -18.21
N ALA A 84 -14.90 11.15 -18.06
CA ALA A 84 -13.65 10.51 -17.63
C ALA A 84 -13.71 10.07 -16.16
N TRP A 85 -12.76 9.21 -15.79
CA TRP A 85 -12.60 8.71 -14.43
C TRP A 85 -11.90 9.73 -13.53
N HIS A 86 -12.36 9.83 -12.29
CA HIS A 86 -11.73 10.58 -11.21
C HIS A 86 -11.36 9.62 -10.07
N ARG A 87 -10.09 9.60 -9.67
CA ARG A 87 -9.59 8.88 -8.50
C ARG A 87 -9.52 9.82 -7.31
N TYR A 88 -10.06 9.37 -6.19
CA TYR A 88 -10.04 10.04 -4.89
C TYR A 88 -9.29 9.16 -3.90
N GLU A 89 -8.28 9.72 -3.26
CA GLU A 89 -7.47 9.01 -2.27
C GLU A 89 -6.97 9.94 -1.17
N VAL A 90 -6.77 9.39 0.03
CA VAL A 90 -6.22 10.14 1.16
C VAL A 90 -4.72 9.85 1.26
N ILE A 91 -3.89 10.88 1.09
CA ILE A 91 -2.43 10.75 1.18
C ILE A 91 -1.92 11.64 2.30
N GLY A 92 -1.37 11.02 3.34
CA GLY A 92 -0.78 11.74 4.48
C GLY A 92 0.56 12.41 4.18
N TRP A 93 1.28 11.94 3.15
CA TRP A 93 2.56 12.54 2.75
C TRP A 93 2.38 13.98 2.25
N GLY A 94 3.19 14.89 2.79
CA GLY A 94 3.23 16.32 2.44
C GLY A 94 2.11 17.15 3.02
N VAL A 95 1.20 16.57 3.82
CA VAL A 95 0.10 17.32 4.45
C VAL A 95 0.63 18.32 5.48
N ASP A 96 1.64 17.93 6.24
CA ASP A 96 2.42 18.80 7.13
C ASP A 96 3.12 19.95 6.39
N GLN A 97 3.39 19.76 5.09
CA GLN A 97 3.96 20.76 4.18
C GLN A 97 2.90 21.53 3.38
N GLY A 98 1.61 21.41 3.74
CA GLY A 98 0.51 22.15 3.13
C GLY A 98 -0.17 21.49 1.93
N ALA A 99 0.23 20.28 1.54
CA ALA A 99 -0.44 19.55 0.46
C ALA A 99 -1.82 19.04 0.93
N PRO A 100 -2.89 19.07 0.10
CA PRO A 100 -4.23 18.64 0.53
C PRO A 100 -4.31 17.16 0.95
N ALA A 101 -4.97 16.83 2.06
CA ALA A 101 -5.07 15.42 2.49
C ALA A 101 -5.76 14.51 1.46
N VAL A 102 -6.76 15.04 0.75
CA VAL A 102 -7.44 14.35 -0.36
C VAL A 102 -6.77 14.72 -1.67
N ARG A 103 -6.31 13.71 -2.42
CA ARG A 103 -5.83 13.86 -3.80
C ARG A 103 -6.96 13.50 -4.76
N VAL A 104 -7.13 14.33 -5.79
CA VAL A 104 -8.02 14.08 -6.90
C VAL A 104 -7.19 14.01 -8.17
N VAL A 105 -7.26 12.88 -8.88
CA VAL A 105 -6.52 12.66 -10.13
C VAL A 105 -7.50 12.24 -11.21
N ILE A 106 -7.41 12.88 -12.39
CA ILE A 106 -8.12 12.42 -13.58
C ILE A 106 -7.35 11.25 -14.16
N LEU A 107 -7.99 10.09 -14.27
CA LEU A 107 -7.38 8.93 -14.90
C LEU A 107 -7.61 9.01 -16.41
N ILE A 108 -6.51 9.20 -17.14
CA ILE A 108 -6.43 8.91 -18.56
C ILE A 108 -6.19 7.40 -18.69
N GLN A 109 -7.12 6.72 -19.37
CA GLN A 109 -7.06 5.28 -19.64
C GLN A 109 -6.68 5.02 -21.09
#